data_AF-A0A2T3G113-F1
#
_entry.id   AF-A0A2T3G113-F1
#
_cell.length_a   1.000
_cell.length_b   1.000
_cell.length_c   1.000
_cell.angle_alpha   90.00
_cell.angle_beta   90.00
_cell.angle_gamma   90.00
#
_symmetry.space_group_name_H-M   'P 1'
#
loop_
_entity.id
_entity.type
_entity.pdbx_description
1 polymer ?
#
loop_
_entity_poly.entity_id
_entity_poly.type
_entity_poly.pdbx_seq_one_letter_code
_entity_poly.pdbx_strand_id
1 'polypeptide(L)' 'MENRKLIDRDEIYFLVFFSNFFIGMLLLTIKYNFDSIQAFFVFANIDPIPFFFLFIVFIACLYYFIKIIVKKHILKKI' A
#
# COMPACT_ATOMS: atom_id res chain seq x y z
N MET A 1 -27.04 -10.26 20.84
CA MET A 1 -26.82 -9.07 19.99
C MET A 1 -25.42 -9.19 19.42
N GLU A 2 -25.31 -9.41 18.11
CA GLU A 2 -24.03 -9.47 17.38
C GLU A 2 -23.21 -8.21 17.64
N ASN A 3 -22.06 -8.36 18.29
CA ASN A 3 -21.02 -7.35 18.29
C ASN A 3 -20.57 -7.18 16.83
N ARG A 4 -21.17 -6.21 16.12
CA ARG A 4 -20.62 -5.71 14.86
C ARG A 4 -19.18 -5.31 15.17
N LYS A 5 -18.21 -6.14 14.78
CA LYS A 5 -16.79 -5.79 14.82
C LYS A 5 -16.64 -4.57 13.92
N LEU A 6 -16.63 -3.38 14.52
CA LEU A 6 -16.17 -2.18 13.84
C LEU A 6 -14.81 -2.53 13.25
N ILE A 7 -14.68 -2.36 11.94
CA ILE A 7 -13.42 -2.54 11.23
C ILE A 7 -12.32 -1.81 12.02
N ASP A 8 -11.24 -2.51 12.36
CA ASP A 8 -10.16 -1.90 13.16
C ASP A 8 -9.57 -0.73 12.38
N ARG A 9 -9.23 0.35 13.09
CA ARG A 9 -8.71 1.56 12.47
C ARG A 9 -7.48 1.26 11.59
N ASP A 10 -6.65 0.29 11.99
CA ASP A 10 -5.48 -0.12 11.22
C ASP A 10 -5.86 -0.83 9.91
N GLU A 11 -6.95 -1.60 9.90
CA GLU A 11 -7.48 -2.23 8.68
C GLU A 11 -8.00 -1.18 7.69
N ILE A 12 -8.65 -0.11 8.19
CA ILE A 12 -9.07 1.04 7.37
C ILE A 12 -7.85 1.76 6.79
N TYR A 13 -6.85 2.07 7.61
CA TYR A 13 -5.63 2.73 7.12
C TYR A 13 -4.91 1.89 6.08
N PHE A 14 -4.75 0.58 6.33
CA PHE A 14 -4.20 -0.34 5.34
C PHE A 14 -4.97 -0.26 4.03
N LEU A 15 -6.31 -0.33 4.06
CA LEU A 15 -7.14 -0.26 2.85
C LEU A 15 -6.93 1.06 2.08
N VAL A 16 -6.87 2.19 2.78
CA VAL A 16 -6.64 3.51 2.16
C VAL A 16 -5.27 3.57 1.49
N PHE A 17 -4.20 3.18 2.19
CA PHE A 17 -2.84 3.19 1.61
C PHE A 17 -2.70 2.19 0.47
N PHE A 18 -3.29 1.01 0.60
CA PHE A 18 -3.28 -0.01 -0.45
C PHE A 18 -4.01 0.46 -1.71
N SER A 19 -5.19 1.07 -1.55
CA SER A 19 -5.97 1.62 -2.66
C SER A 19 -5.23 2.75 -3.37
N ASN A 20 -4.64 3.67 -2.59
CA ASN A 20 -3.84 4.77 -3.14
C ASN A 20 -2.59 4.27 -3.89
N PHE A 21 -1.92 3.25 -3.36
CA PHE A 21 -0.80 2.60 -4.04
C PHE A 21 -1.23 1.99 -5.38
N PHE A 22 -2.34 1.25 -5.38
CA PHE A 22 -2.85 0.59 -6.59
C PHE A 22 -3.29 1.59 -7.67
N ILE A 23 -4.03 2.63 -7.28
CA ILE A 23 -4.44 3.70 -8.20
C ILE A 23 -3.22 4.44 -8.73
N GLY A 24 -2.24 4.75 -7.88
CA GLY A 24 -0.99 5.38 -8.28
C GLY A 24 -0.23 4.56 -9.32
N MET A 25 -0.10 3.24 -9.10
CA MET A 25 0.51 2.33 -10.06
C MET A 25 -0.26 2.32 -11.39
N LEU A 26 -1.59 2.23 -11.36
CA LEU A 26 -2.41 2.21 -12.56
C LEU A 26 -2.27 3.50 -13.38
N LEU A 27 -2.30 4.67 -12.73
CA LEU A 27 -2.10 5.96 -13.38
C LEU A 27 -0.71 6.08 -14.02
N LEU A 28 0.33 5.64 -13.31
CA LEU A 28 1.69 5.66 -13.84
C LEU A 28 1.85 4.67 -15.00
N THR A 29 1.26 3.48 -14.92
CA THR A 29 1.26 2.51 -16.02
C THR A 29 0.57 3.07 -17.26
N ILE A 30 -0.56 3.76 -17.13
CA ILE A 30 -1.22 4.41 -18.28
C ILE A 30 -0.36 5.56 -18.84
N LYS A 31 0.23 6.39 -17.98
CA LYS A 31 1.00 7.57 -18.40
C LYS A 31 2.32 7.20 -19.07
N TYR A 32 3.02 6.19 -18.56
CA TYR A 32 4.37 5.82 -19.00
C TYR A 32 4.42 4.49 -19.76
N ASN A 33 3.27 3.82 -19.95
CA ASN A 33 3.12 2.56 -20.66
C ASN A 33 4.08 1.48 -20.14
N PHE A 34 4.01 1.18 -18.84
CA PHE A 34 4.88 0.18 -18.21
C PHE A 34 4.53 -1.23 -18.65
N ASP A 35 5.24 -1.71 -19.65
CA ASP A 35 5.12 -3.10 -20.11
C ASP A 35 5.98 -4.08 -19.29
N SER A 36 6.84 -3.57 -18.38
CA SER A 36 7.72 -4.40 -17.55
C SER A 36 8.20 -3.72 -16.28
N ILE A 37 8.69 -4.52 -15.33
CA ILE A 37 9.35 -4.06 -14.11
C ILE A 37 10.60 -3.22 -14.43
N GLN A 38 11.31 -3.54 -15.51
CA GLN A 38 12.49 -2.79 -15.92
C GLN A 38 12.11 -1.35 -16.35
N ALA A 39 11.01 -1.19 -17.08
CA ALA A 39 10.49 0.12 -17.47
C ALA A 39 10.09 0.97 -16.25
N PHE A 40 9.59 0.33 -15.19
CA PHE A 40 9.27 1.00 -13.92
C PHE A 40 10.52 1.61 -13.25
N PHE A 41 11.64 0.90 -13.22
CA PHE A 41 12.89 1.44 -12.66
C PHE A 41 13.54 2.51 -13.53
N VAL A 42 13.40 2.40 -14.86
CA VAL A 42 13.85 3.46 -15.78
C VAL A 42 13.05 4.74 -15.53
N PHE A 43 11.74 4.63 -15.31
CA PHE A 43 10.91 5.77 -14.91
C PHE A 43 11.35 6.40 -13.59
N ALA A 44 11.68 5.59 -12.58
CA ALA A 44 12.17 6.11 -11.29
C ALA A 44 13.39 7.04 -11.44
N ASN A 45 14.16 6.87 -12.52
CA ASN A 45 15.29 7.72 -12.86
C ASN A 45 14.90 8.96 -13.70
N ILE A 46 13.88 8.84 -14.55
CA ILE A 46 13.39 9.94 -15.42
C ILE A 46 12.55 10.95 -14.62
N ASP A 47 11.64 10.46 -13.78
CA ASP A 47 10.74 11.29 -12.99
C ASP A 47 10.67 10.72 -11.56
N PRO A 48 11.64 11.09 -10.72
CA PRO A 48 11.80 10.49 -9.39
C PRO A 48 10.69 10.90 -8.43
N ILE A 49 10.03 12.06 -8.65
CA ILE A 49 9.09 12.63 -7.69
C ILE A 49 7.86 11.72 -7.51
N PRO A 50 7.12 11.32 -8.56
CA PRO A 50 5.98 10.42 -8.38
C PRO A 50 6.40 9.04 -7.88
N PHE A 51 7.61 8.57 -8.25
CA PHE A 51 8.17 7.35 -7.68
C PHE A 51 8.38 7.45 -6.17
N PHE A 52 8.97 8.54 -5.67
CA PHE A 52 9.16 8.77 -4.23
C PHE A 52 7.83 8.81 -3.47
N PHE A 53 6.81 9.49 -4.01
CA PHE A 53 5.49 9.51 -3.39
C PHE A 53 4.85 8.12 -3.35
N LEU A 54 4.92 7.38 -4.46
CA LEU A 54 4.40 6.01 -4.52
C LEU A 54 5.14 5.09 -3.54
N PHE A 55 6.46 5.26 -3.41
CA PHE A 55 7.29 4.51 -2.48
C PHE A 55 6.92 4.80 -1.01
N ILE A 56 6.68 6.06 -0.64
CA ILE A 56 6.22 6.42 0.71
C ILE A 56 4.87 5.77 1.02
N VAL A 57 3.92 5.81 0.08
CA VAL A 57 2.61 5.18 0.23
C VAL A 57 2.76 3.66 0.38
N PHE A 58 3.67 3.04 -0.38
CA PHE A 58 3.99 1.63 -0.26
C PHE A 58 4.55 1.25 1.12
N ILE A 59 5.49 2.03 1.66
CA ILE A 59 6.03 1.82 3.00
C ILE A 59 4.94 1.97 4.07
N ALA A 60 4.07 2.96 3.94
CA ALA A 60 2.93 3.13 4.85
C ALA A 60 1.98 1.91 4.79
N CYS A 61 1.70 1.40 3.59
CA CYS A 61 0.91 0.19 3.39
C CYS A 61 1.55 -1.03 4.10
N LEU A 62 2.86 -1.24 3.94
CA LEU A 62 3.59 -2.32 4.63
C LEU A 62 3.55 -2.16 6.16
N TYR A 63 3.70 -0.94 6.67
CA TYR A 63 3.63 -0.67 8.11
C TYR A 63 2.30 -1.13 8.71
N TYR A 64 1.17 -0.72 8.13
CA TYR A 64 -0.15 -1.12 8.63
C TYR A 64 -0.40 -2.62 8.44
N PHE A 65 0.05 -3.20 7.33
CA PHE A 65 -0.05 -4.64 7.10
C PHE A 65 0.67 -5.46 8.17
N ILE A 66 1.93 -5.14 8.46
CA ILE A 66 2.71 -5.79 9.52
C ILE A 66 2.05 -5.57 10.87
N LYS A 67 1.57 -4.36 11.16
CA LYS A 67 0.87 -4.04 12.41
C LYS A 67 -0.38 -4.90 12.62
N ILE A 68 -1.19 -5.11 11.57
CA ILE A 68 -2.37 -5.98 11.60
C ILE A 68 -1.95 -7.44 11.86
N ILE A 69 -0.91 -7.93 11.18
CA ILE A 69 -0.39 -9.29 11.39
C ILE A 69 0.07 -9.47 12.83
N VAL A 70 0.89 -8.55 13.34
CA VAL A 70 1.41 -8.59 14.72
C VAL A 70 0.26 -8.57 15.73
N LYS A 71 -0.71 -7.66 15.57
CA LYS A 71 -1.93 -7.64 16.41
C LYS A 71 -2.65 -8.99 16.40
N LYS A 72 -2.90 -9.56 15.21
CA LYS A 72 -3.58 -10.86 15.07
C LYS A 72 -2.79 -12.01 15.69
N HIS A 73 -1.46 -11.99 15.63
CA HIS A 73 -0.62 -13.01 16.26
C HIS A 73 -0.53 -12.87 17.78
N ILE A 74 -0.48 -11.65 18.32
CA ILE A 74 -0.49 -11.41 19.77
C ILE A 74 -1.83 -11.82 20.38
N LEU A 75 -2.96 -11.44 19.76
CA LEU A 75 -4.31 -11.80 20.22
C LEU A 75 -4.60 -13.31 20.15
N LYS A 76 -3.85 -14.08 19.35
CA LYS A 76 -3.96 -15.55 19.32
C LYS A 76 -3.15 -16.25 20.41
N LYS A 77 -2.23 -15.54 21.08
CA LYS A 77 -1.34 -16.09 22.12
C LYS A 77 -1.81 -15.80 23.55
N ILE A 78 -2.82 -14.94 23.71
CA ILE A 78 -3.51 -14.65 24.98
C ILE A 78 -4.80 -15.45 24.99
#